data_AF-A0A934UZX0-F1
#
_entry.id   AF-A0A934UZX0-F1
#
_cell.length_a   1.000
_cell.length_b   1.000
_cell.length_c   1.000
_cell.angle_alpha   90.00
_cell.angle_beta   90.00
_cell.angle_gamma   90.00
#
_symmetry.space_group_name_H-M   'P 1'
#
loop_
_entity.id
_entity.type
_entity.pdbx_description
1 polymer ?
#
loop_
_entity_poly.entity_id
_entity_poly.type
_entity_poly.pdbx_seq_one_letter_code
_entity_poly.pdbx_strand_id
1 'polypeptide(L)'
;MRGYFGIGVEGISKPMNLGNLMRSAHAFGASFFFTVNAAFNAREVAQSDTSASTEHVPLYVFDQPDALLLPRGCRLIGIEFTEESVELPSFKHPSMAAYVLGRERGSLSPEMQERCDAVVKIPTKFCVNVGTAGAIVMYDRVISLGRYARRPVSLRGMPEQMAQSGGHAPPIGQRGSADHAPGDNDDSTRPAQPAHASSDPGGAGSRPGGAGGYQG
;
A
#
# COMPACT_ATOMS: atom_id res chain seq x y z
N MET A 1 0.28 -9.01 -4.94
CA MET A 1 0.03 -7.78 -4.13
C MET A 1 -1.45 -7.46 -4.24
N ARG A 2 -2.14 -7.04 -3.17
CA ARG A 2 -3.53 -6.55 -3.29
C ARG A 2 -3.51 -5.05 -3.51
N GLY A 3 -4.32 -4.54 -4.44
CA GLY A 3 -4.40 -3.12 -4.80
C GLY A 3 -3.61 -2.77 -6.06
N TYR A 4 -3.55 -1.48 -6.38
CA TYR A 4 -2.91 -0.93 -7.57
C TYR A 4 -2.28 0.42 -7.25
N PHE A 5 -1.48 0.94 -8.16
CA PHE A 5 -1.09 2.36 -8.10
C PHE A 5 -0.98 2.98 -9.47
N GLY A 6 -1.15 4.29 -9.53
CA GLY A 6 -0.77 5.11 -10.66
C GLY A 6 0.23 6.18 -10.24
N ILE A 7 0.89 6.76 -11.22
CA ILE A 7 1.83 7.87 -11.02
C ILE A 7 1.64 8.90 -12.11
N GLY A 8 1.80 10.17 -11.76
CA GLY A 8 1.61 11.24 -12.70
C GLY A 8 2.36 12.50 -12.34
N VAL A 9 2.30 13.47 -13.24
CA VAL A 9 3.04 14.72 -13.14
C VAL A 9 2.13 15.90 -13.42
N GLU A 10 2.28 16.95 -12.62
CA GLU A 10 1.64 18.24 -12.83
C GLU A 10 2.64 19.22 -13.47
N GLY A 11 2.22 19.92 -14.53
CA GLY A 11 3.01 21.04 -15.06
C GLY A 11 4.33 20.64 -15.71
N ILE A 12 4.47 19.39 -16.15
CA ILE A 12 5.71 18.93 -16.78
C ILE A 12 6.00 19.68 -18.07
N SER A 13 7.22 20.17 -18.21
CA SER A 13 7.64 21.01 -19.34
C SER A 13 8.71 20.39 -20.23
N LYS A 14 9.34 19.28 -19.80
CA LYS A 14 10.35 18.56 -20.59
C LYS A 14 9.83 17.18 -21.01
N PRO A 15 9.64 16.95 -22.33
CA PRO A 15 9.26 15.64 -22.88
C PRO A 15 10.11 14.47 -22.38
N MET A 16 11.43 14.66 -22.31
CA MET A 16 12.37 13.62 -21.87
C MET A 16 12.12 13.15 -20.43
N ASN A 17 11.72 14.05 -19.53
CA ASN A 17 11.40 13.68 -18.15
C ASN A 17 10.09 12.89 -18.06
N LEU A 18 9.10 13.21 -18.92
CA LEU A 18 7.87 12.43 -19.02
C LEU A 18 8.18 11.01 -19.47
N GLY A 19 8.91 10.85 -20.59
CA GLY A 19 9.26 9.53 -21.13
C GLY A 19 10.03 8.66 -20.13
N ASN A 20 11.06 9.23 -19.48
CA ASN A 20 11.83 8.52 -18.45
C ASN A 20 10.96 8.06 -17.27
N LEU A 21 10.03 8.90 -16.82
CA LEU A 21 9.15 8.58 -15.72
C LEU A 21 8.09 7.54 -16.13
N MET A 22 7.54 7.60 -17.34
CA MET A 22 6.64 6.58 -17.89
C MET A 22 7.33 5.22 -18.02
N ARG A 23 8.58 5.20 -18.49
CA ARG A 23 9.39 3.97 -18.52
C ARG A 23 9.57 3.39 -17.12
N SER A 24 9.87 4.24 -16.13
CA SER A 24 10.00 3.82 -14.74
C SER A 24 8.67 3.30 -14.18
N ALA A 25 7.56 3.96 -14.51
CA ALA A 25 6.21 3.54 -14.12
C ALA A 25 5.90 2.13 -14.64
N HIS A 26 6.20 1.86 -15.91
CA HIS A 26 6.09 0.52 -16.46
C HIS A 26 6.98 -0.49 -15.73
N ALA A 27 8.25 -0.16 -15.50
CA ALA A 27 9.20 -1.06 -14.84
C ALA A 27 8.80 -1.44 -13.40
N PHE A 28 8.15 -0.53 -12.66
CA PHE A 28 7.66 -0.80 -11.31
C PHE A 28 6.21 -1.33 -11.26
N GLY A 29 5.56 -1.55 -12.40
CA GLY A 29 4.23 -2.13 -12.48
C GLY A 29 3.10 -1.15 -12.12
N ALA A 30 3.26 0.13 -12.42
CA ALA A 30 2.18 1.10 -12.33
C ALA A 30 1.02 0.68 -13.23
N SER A 31 -0.20 0.78 -12.72
CA SER A 31 -1.43 0.40 -13.43
C SER A 31 -1.93 1.49 -14.38
N PHE A 32 -1.50 2.74 -14.17
CA PHE A 32 -1.75 3.84 -15.08
C PHE A 32 -0.74 4.97 -14.86
N PHE A 33 -0.60 5.80 -15.87
CA PHE A 33 0.13 7.05 -15.84
C PHE A 33 -0.84 8.20 -16.08
N PHE A 34 -0.58 9.38 -15.49
CA PHE A 34 -1.36 10.56 -15.83
C PHE A 34 -0.53 11.85 -15.90
N THR A 35 -1.00 12.81 -16.67
CA THR A 35 -0.50 14.17 -16.65
C THR A 35 -1.61 15.14 -16.29
N VAL A 36 -1.25 16.20 -15.58
CA VAL A 36 -2.13 17.34 -15.31
C VAL A 36 -1.43 18.59 -15.80
N ASN A 37 -2.09 19.38 -16.66
CA ASN A 37 -1.57 20.64 -17.16
C ASN A 37 -0.16 20.50 -17.79
N ALA A 38 0.03 19.52 -18.69
CA ALA A 38 1.32 19.33 -19.37
C ALA A 38 1.57 20.46 -20.38
N ALA A 39 2.80 20.97 -20.46
CA ALA A 39 3.14 22.10 -21.34
C ALA A 39 3.31 21.71 -22.82
N PHE A 40 3.10 20.44 -23.15
CA PHE A 40 3.25 19.87 -24.49
C PHE A 40 2.24 18.73 -24.67
N ASN A 41 2.05 18.26 -25.91
CA ASN A 41 1.18 17.12 -26.18
C ASN A 41 1.78 15.83 -25.60
N ALA A 42 1.34 15.46 -24.40
CA ALA A 42 1.83 14.29 -23.70
C ALA A 42 1.62 12.99 -24.49
N ARG A 43 0.56 12.90 -25.30
CA ARG A 43 0.27 11.71 -26.12
C ARG A 43 1.29 11.53 -27.23
N GLU A 44 1.69 12.61 -27.90
CA GLU A 44 2.73 12.56 -28.94
C GLU A 44 4.07 12.13 -28.37
N VAL A 45 4.48 12.69 -27.23
CA VAL A 45 5.73 12.31 -26.56
C VAL A 45 5.72 10.84 -26.19
N ALA A 46 4.60 10.36 -25.65
CA ALA A 46 4.46 8.99 -25.22
C ALA A 46 4.42 7.99 -26.38
N GLN A 47 3.93 8.40 -27.57
CA GLN A 47 4.01 7.61 -28.81
C GLN A 47 5.42 7.61 -29.40
N SER A 48 6.20 8.68 -29.20
CA SER A 48 7.58 8.79 -29.70
C SER A 48 8.61 8.06 -28.83
N ASP A 49 8.24 7.67 -27.60
CA ASP A 49 9.09 6.87 -26.73
C ASP A 49 9.20 5.45 -27.30
N THR A 50 10.37 5.15 -27.88
CA THR A 50 10.70 3.91 -28.60
C THR A 50 10.67 2.64 -27.73
N SER A 51 10.37 2.79 -26.44
CA SER A 51 10.31 1.73 -25.43
C SER A 51 8.99 0.94 -25.40
N ALA A 52 7.99 1.29 -26.23
CA ALA A 52 6.61 0.78 -26.13
C ALA A 52 5.97 0.91 -24.73
N SER A 53 6.48 1.83 -23.90
CA SER A 53 6.04 2.02 -22.51
C SER A 53 4.55 2.40 -22.42
N THR A 54 4.04 3.10 -23.44
CA THR A 54 2.63 3.47 -23.62
C THR A 54 1.70 2.32 -23.98
N GLU A 55 2.21 1.25 -24.60
CA GLU A 55 1.40 0.07 -24.93
C GLU A 55 1.07 -0.74 -23.67
N HIS A 56 1.87 -0.58 -22.62
CA HIS A 56 1.75 -1.35 -21.38
C HIS A 56 1.17 -0.56 -20.20
N VAL A 57 1.35 0.77 -20.16
CA VAL A 57 0.80 1.63 -19.10
C VAL A 57 -0.11 2.69 -19.72
N PRO A 58 -1.43 2.66 -19.44
CA PRO A 58 -2.37 3.62 -20.01
C PRO A 58 -2.07 5.04 -19.52
N LEU A 59 -2.03 5.99 -20.46
CA LEU A 59 -1.81 7.41 -20.20
C LEU A 59 -3.14 8.19 -20.18
N TYR A 60 -3.44 8.82 -19.05
CA TYR A 60 -4.53 9.77 -18.91
C TYR A 60 -4.00 11.21 -18.94
N VAL A 61 -4.70 12.11 -19.63
CA VAL A 61 -4.28 13.50 -19.76
C VAL A 61 -5.41 14.38 -19.26
N PHE A 62 -5.09 15.26 -18.32
CA PHE A 62 -6.02 16.21 -17.71
C PHE A 62 -5.48 17.63 -17.89
N ASP A 63 -6.36 18.58 -18.17
CA ASP A 63 -5.95 19.97 -18.42
C ASP A 63 -5.71 20.73 -17.10
N GLN A 64 -6.46 20.41 -16.04
CA GLN A 64 -6.43 21.09 -14.75
C GLN A 64 -6.60 20.12 -13.57
N PRO A 65 -6.13 20.46 -12.36
CA PRO A 65 -6.21 19.59 -11.19
C PRO A 65 -7.66 19.15 -10.87
N ASP A 66 -8.63 20.05 -10.92
CA ASP A 66 -10.05 19.72 -10.69
C ASP A 66 -10.63 18.69 -11.68
N ALA A 67 -10.07 18.58 -12.89
CA ALA A 67 -10.49 17.59 -13.89
C ALA A 67 -9.93 16.18 -13.61
N LEU A 68 -8.95 16.03 -12.71
CA LEU A 68 -8.32 14.75 -12.41
C LEU A 68 -9.32 13.79 -11.76
N LEU A 69 -9.70 12.76 -12.50
CA LEU A 69 -10.57 11.69 -12.05
C LEU A 69 -9.75 10.46 -11.66
N LEU A 70 -9.94 9.98 -10.43
CA LEU A 70 -9.30 8.76 -9.92
C LEU A 70 -10.35 7.69 -9.63
N PRO A 71 -10.00 6.39 -9.72
CA PRO A 71 -10.94 5.34 -9.38
C PRO A 71 -11.32 5.41 -7.88
N ARG A 72 -12.52 4.92 -7.57
CA ARG A 72 -13.08 5.02 -6.21
C ARG A 72 -12.14 4.40 -5.16
N GLY A 73 -11.86 5.15 -4.10
CA GLY A 73 -11.01 4.72 -3.00
C GLY A 73 -9.50 4.86 -3.27
N CYS A 74 -9.11 5.35 -4.44
CA CYS A 74 -7.73 5.73 -4.72
C CYS A 74 -7.36 6.98 -3.91
N ARG A 75 -6.30 6.91 -3.11
CA ARG A 75 -5.77 8.06 -2.39
C ARG A 75 -4.76 8.81 -3.24
N LEU A 76 -4.91 10.13 -3.36
CA LEU A 76 -3.98 10.98 -4.10
C LEU A 76 -2.85 11.44 -3.17
N ILE A 77 -1.61 11.11 -3.49
CA ILE A 77 -0.43 11.42 -2.69
C ILE A 77 0.46 12.39 -3.45
N GLY A 78 0.65 13.59 -2.90
CA GLY A 78 1.55 14.59 -3.46
C GLY A 78 2.99 14.28 -3.07
N ILE A 79 3.91 14.34 -4.03
CA ILE A 79 5.35 14.23 -3.77
C ILE A 79 5.96 15.62 -3.90
N GLU A 80 6.28 16.23 -2.77
CA GLU A 80 6.73 17.62 -2.69
C GLU A 80 7.70 17.80 -1.52
N PHE A 81 8.63 18.74 -1.67
CA PHE A 81 9.57 19.08 -0.61
C PHE A 81 9.04 20.26 0.22
N THR A 82 8.18 19.98 1.21
CA THR A 82 7.69 20.99 2.18
C THR A 82 8.09 20.64 3.62
N GLU A 83 8.08 21.62 4.53
CA GLU A 83 8.40 21.36 5.94
C GLU A 83 7.39 20.40 6.58
N GLU A 84 6.11 20.58 6.30
CA GLU A 84 4.98 19.82 6.85
C GLU A 84 4.80 18.42 6.23
N SER A 85 5.49 18.12 5.12
CA SER A 85 5.38 16.83 4.45
C SER A 85 5.95 15.67 5.28
N VAL A 86 5.31 14.51 5.16
CA VAL A 86 5.75 13.27 5.81
C VAL A 86 6.98 12.73 5.09
N GLU A 87 7.99 12.27 5.83
CA GLU A 87 9.15 11.64 5.21
C GLU A 87 8.81 10.27 4.60
N LEU A 88 9.20 10.05 3.34
CA LEU A 88 8.91 8.84 2.57
C LEU A 88 9.27 7.54 3.31
N PRO A 89 10.46 7.39 3.96
CA PRO A 89 10.81 6.15 4.65
C PRO A 89 9.87 5.78 5.80
N SER A 90 9.16 6.76 6.35
CA SER A 90 8.19 6.59 7.46
C SER A 90 6.74 6.62 6.97
N PHE A 91 6.51 6.86 5.67
CA PHE A 91 5.19 6.99 5.10
C PHE A 91 4.56 5.63 4.83
N LYS A 92 3.31 5.43 5.28
CA LYS A 92 2.55 4.22 4.99
C LYS A 92 1.82 4.35 3.65
N HIS A 93 2.33 3.68 2.63
CA HIS A 93 1.70 3.64 1.32
C HIS A 93 0.27 3.03 1.35
N PRO A 94 -0.75 3.71 0.80
CA PRO A 94 -2.09 3.14 0.63
C PRO A 94 -2.10 1.97 -0.36
N SER A 95 -2.99 0.99 -0.17
CA SER A 95 -3.11 -0.14 -1.12
C SER A 95 -3.59 0.29 -2.51
N MET A 96 -4.39 1.35 -2.60
CA MET A 96 -4.83 2.00 -3.84
C MET A 96 -4.38 3.46 -3.82
N ALA A 97 -3.38 3.81 -4.62
CA ALA A 97 -2.77 5.14 -4.58
C ALA A 97 -2.53 5.72 -5.98
N ALA A 98 -2.64 7.04 -6.11
CA ALA A 98 -2.12 7.79 -7.24
C ALA A 98 -1.07 8.77 -6.69
N TYR A 99 0.14 8.73 -7.23
CA TYR A 99 1.20 9.66 -6.83
C TYR A 99 1.31 10.79 -7.85
N VAL A 100 1.35 12.04 -7.40
CA VAL A 100 1.53 13.20 -8.29
C VAL A 100 2.80 13.95 -7.91
N LEU A 101 3.63 14.25 -8.91
CA LEU A 101 4.86 15.03 -8.75
C LEU A 101 4.73 16.39 -9.43
N GLY A 102 5.32 17.42 -8.82
CA GLY A 102 5.36 18.77 -9.38
C GLY A 102 6.36 18.94 -10.53
N ARG A 103 6.38 20.14 -11.08
CA ARG A 103 7.30 20.55 -12.16
C ARG A 103 8.72 20.73 -11.64
N GLU A 104 9.72 20.63 -12.51
CA GLU A 104 11.15 20.68 -12.14
C GLU A 104 11.63 22.00 -11.49
N ARG A 105 10.90 23.09 -11.70
CA ARG A 105 11.22 24.45 -11.18
C ARG A 105 10.03 25.04 -10.43
N GLY A 106 9.34 24.23 -9.65
CA GLY A 106 8.21 24.68 -8.84
C GLY A 106 7.67 23.54 -7.99
N SER A 107 6.69 23.87 -7.17
CA SER A 107 5.94 22.90 -6.40
C SER A 107 4.68 22.49 -7.13
N LEU A 108 4.03 21.42 -6.65
CA LEU A 108 2.61 21.18 -6.91
C LEU A 108 1.82 22.47 -6.67
N SER A 109 0.83 22.73 -7.53
CA SER A 109 -0.04 23.89 -7.33
C SER A 109 -0.78 23.79 -5.99
N PRO A 110 -1.17 24.92 -5.36
CA PRO A 110 -2.01 24.88 -4.16
C PRO A 110 -3.28 24.06 -4.36
N GLU A 111 -3.93 24.20 -5.53
CA GLU A 111 -5.10 23.40 -5.92
C GLU A 111 -4.80 21.89 -5.92
N MET A 112 -3.65 21.48 -6.48
CA MET A 112 -3.26 20.07 -6.45
C MET A 112 -2.92 19.59 -5.03
N GLN A 113 -2.27 20.42 -4.21
CA GLN A 113 -1.94 20.09 -2.82
C GLN A 113 -3.20 19.90 -1.96
N GLU A 114 -4.22 20.77 -2.13
CA GLU A 114 -5.50 20.66 -1.43
C GLU A 114 -6.25 19.36 -1.77
N ARG A 115 -6.06 18.84 -2.99
CA ARG A 115 -6.63 17.56 -3.42
C ARG A 115 -5.85 16.35 -2.92
N CYS A 116 -4.61 16.53 -2.48
CA CYS A 116 -3.79 15.43 -1.96
C CYS A 116 -4.25 15.02 -0.56
N ASP A 117 -4.44 13.73 -0.37
CA ASP A 117 -4.73 13.12 0.93
C ASP A 117 -3.54 13.18 1.90
N ALA A 118 -2.33 13.23 1.35
CA ALA A 118 -1.10 13.45 2.08
C ALA A 118 -0.04 14.01 1.13
N VAL A 119 0.90 14.77 1.70
CA VAL A 119 2.09 15.25 0.99
C VAL A 119 3.32 14.60 1.61
N VAL A 120 4.18 14.04 0.76
CA VAL A 120 5.32 13.21 1.15
C VAL A 120 6.60 13.78 0.53
N LYS A 121 7.66 13.89 1.33
CA LYS A 121 9.00 14.26 0.86
C LYS A 121 9.98 13.11 0.90
N ILE A 122 10.88 13.10 -0.07
CA ILE A 122 12.09 12.29 -0.02
C ILE A 122 13.11 13.06 0.85
N PRO A 123 13.75 12.44 1.86
CA PRO A 123 14.69 13.12 2.74
C PRO A 123 16.05 13.37 2.05
N THR A 124 16.05 14.24 1.05
CA THR A 124 17.25 14.71 0.34
C THR A 124 17.63 16.12 0.79
N LYS A 125 18.89 16.52 0.55
CA LYS A 125 19.36 17.89 0.86
C LYS A 125 18.77 18.96 -0.07
N PHE A 126 18.34 18.56 -1.26
CA PHE A 126 17.79 19.42 -2.31
C PHE A 126 16.81 18.62 -3.17
N CYS A 127 15.94 19.33 -3.92
CA CYS A 127 15.01 18.69 -4.84
C CYS A 127 15.75 17.90 -5.92
N VAL A 128 15.38 16.64 -6.10
CA VAL A 128 15.92 15.77 -7.15
C VAL A 128 15.12 15.91 -8.44
N ASN A 129 15.66 15.40 -9.55
CA ASN A 129 14.93 15.33 -10.81
C ASN A 129 13.58 14.58 -10.63
N VAL A 130 12.52 15.03 -11.29
CA VAL A 130 11.16 14.46 -11.17
C VAL A 130 11.10 12.98 -11.52
N GLY A 131 11.84 12.54 -12.55
CA GLY A 131 11.96 11.13 -12.92
C GLY A 131 12.62 10.31 -11.81
N THR A 132 13.70 10.85 -11.22
CA THR A 132 14.38 10.22 -10.07
C THR A 132 13.48 10.15 -8.84
N ALA A 133 12.77 11.24 -8.51
CA ALA A 133 11.82 11.26 -7.40
C ALA A 133 10.74 10.20 -7.58
N GLY A 134 10.15 10.11 -8.78
CA GLY A 134 9.15 9.10 -9.08
C GLY A 134 9.69 7.67 -8.95
N ALA A 135 10.89 7.41 -9.46
CA ALA A 135 11.54 6.10 -9.31
C ALA A 135 11.79 5.73 -7.85
N ILE A 136 12.23 6.67 -7.01
CA ILE A 136 12.44 6.45 -5.57
C ILE A 136 11.11 6.10 -4.88
N VAL A 137 10.06 6.88 -5.13
CA VAL A 137 8.72 6.65 -4.53
C VAL A 137 8.14 5.30 -4.95
N MET A 138 8.25 4.94 -6.23
CA MET A 138 7.77 3.66 -6.72
C MET A 138 8.56 2.48 -6.15
N TYR A 139 9.89 2.61 -6.07
CA TYR A 139 10.72 1.58 -5.45
C TYR A 139 10.39 1.42 -3.96
N ASP A 140 10.24 2.52 -3.22
CA ASP A 140 9.84 2.49 -1.81
C ASP A 140 8.50 1.76 -1.64
N ARG A 141 7.49 2.11 -2.46
CA ARG A 141 6.21 1.40 -2.47
C ARG A 141 6.38 -0.09 -2.70
N VAL A 142 7.17 -0.47 -3.71
CA VAL A 142 7.39 -1.87 -4.06
C VAL A 142 8.01 -2.63 -2.90
N ILE A 143 9.03 -2.09 -2.23
CA ILE A 143 9.64 -2.75 -1.08
C ILE A 143 8.71 -2.77 0.15
N SER A 144 7.94 -1.70 0.37
CA SER A 144 7.06 -1.53 1.53
C SER A 144 5.82 -2.43 1.48
N LEU A 145 5.27 -2.68 0.28
CA LEU A 145 4.10 -3.55 0.07
C LEU A 145 4.46 -4.93 -0.49
N GLY A 146 5.70 -5.11 -0.93
CA GLY A 146 6.23 -6.35 -1.45
C GLY A 146 6.47 -7.40 -0.36
N ARG A 147 6.63 -8.65 -0.79
CA ARG A 147 7.06 -9.74 0.07
C ARG A 147 8.51 -10.03 -0.24
N TYR A 148 9.42 -9.25 0.34
CA TYR A 148 10.86 -9.49 0.24
C TYR A 148 11.36 -10.14 1.54
N ALA A 149 12.43 -10.93 1.45
CA ALA A 149 13.12 -11.43 2.63
C ALA A 149 13.59 -10.26 3.51
N ARG A 150 13.66 -10.51 4.84
CA ARG A 150 14.27 -9.53 5.75
C ARG A 150 15.72 -9.31 5.37
N ARG A 151 16.16 -8.05 5.47
CA ARG A 151 17.55 -7.69 5.22
C ARG A 151 18.46 -8.36 6.25
N PRO A 152 19.60 -8.94 5.85
CA PRO A 152 20.58 -9.46 6.78
C PRO A 152 21.09 -8.36 7.73
N VAL A 153 21.36 -8.73 8.99
CA VAL A 153 21.93 -7.80 9.98
C VAL A 153 23.43 -7.58 9.81
N SER A 154 24.11 -8.45 9.06
CA SER A 154 25.55 -8.36 8.81
C SER A 154 25.86 -8.46 7.31
N LEU A 155 26.96 -7.84 6.89
CA LEU A 155 27.40 -7.81 5.47
C LEU A 155 27.71 -9.20 4.89
N ARG A 156 27.99 -10.18 5.76
CA ARG A 156 28.27 -11.57 5.37
C ARG A 156 27.03 -12.46 5.46
N GLY A 157 25.92 -11.94 6.00
CA GLY A 157 24.68 -12.68 6.13
C GLY A 157 23.98 -12.83 4.78
N MET A 158 23.42 -14.00 4.53
CA MET A 158 22.54 -14.23 3.37
C MET A 158 21.11 -13.81 3.74
N PRO A 159 20.31 -13.30 2.78
CA PRO A 159 18.89 -13.05 3.02
C PRO A 159 18.18 -14.31 3.54
N GLU A 160 17.28 -14.14 4.51
CA GLU A 160 16.43 -15.24 4.98
C GLU A 160 15.67 -15.84 3.78
N GLN A 161 15.50 -17.16 3.73
CA GLN A 161 14.66 -17.77 2.71
C GLN A 161 13.21 -17.32 2.92
N MET A 162 12.57 -16.82 1.87
CA MET A 162 11.14 -16.55 1.92
C MET A 162 10.40 -17.86 2.17
N ALA A 163 9.57 -17.92 3.21
CA ALA A 163 8.64 -19.03 3.38
C ALA A 163 7.79 -19.12 2.10
N GLN A 164 7.87 -20.26 1.40
CA GLN A 164 7.02 -20.51 0.24
C GLN A 164 5.58 -20.34 0.72
N SER A 165 4.81 -19.46 0.07
CA SER A 165 3.37 -19.37 0.31
C SER A 165 2.79 -20.76 0.04
N GLY A 166 2.49 -21.49 1.13
CA GLY A 166 1.96 -22.83 1.10
C GLY A 166 0.78 -22.93 0.14
N GLY A 167 0.77 -24.02 -0.63
CA GLY A 167 -0.24 -24.34 -1.60
C GLY A 167 -1.65 -24.39 -1.02
N HIS A 168 -2.60 -24.44 -1.94
CA HIS A 168 -4.02 -24.70 -1.73
C HIS A 168 -4.28 -25.52 -0.46
N ALA A 169 -5.03 -24.95 0.49
CA ALA A 169 -5.60 -25.75 1.57
C ALA A 169 -6.41 -26.88 0.90
N PRO A 170 -6.19 -28.15 1.24
CA PRO A 170 -7.04 -29.21 0.73
C PRO A 170 -8.47 -28.94 1.20
N PRO A 171 -9.49 -29.25 0.37
CA PRO A 171 -10.87 -28.97 0.71
C PRO A 171 -11.24 -29.59 2.05
N ILE A 172 -11.88 -28.80 2.91
CA ILE A 172 -12.44 -29.26 4.18
C ILE A 172 -13.52 -30.28 3.83
N GLY A 173 -13.20 -31.56 3.93
CA GLY A 173 -14.17 -32.62 3.67
C GLY A 173 -13.54 -33.96 3.34
N GLN A 174 -12.76 -34.51 4.27
CA GLN A 174 -12.59 -35.96 4.44
C GLN A 174 -11.89 -36.19 5.80
N ARG A 175 -12.67 -36.14 6.89
CA ARG A 175 -12.28 -36.81 8.13
C ARG A 175 -12.69 -38.27 8.01
N GLY A 176 -11.77 -39.15 8.37
CA GLY A 176 -11.78 -40.57 8.04
C GLY A 176 -12.97 -41.36 8.58
N SER A 177 -13.34 -42.38 7.81
CA SER A 177 -13.90 -43.62 8.33
C SER A 177 -12.83 -44.32 9.17
N ALA A 178 -13.02 -44.31 10.48
CA ALA A 178 -12.19 -45.06 11.41
C ALA A 178 -12.50 -46.56 11.26
N ASP A 179 -11.45 -47.36 11.02
CA ASP A 179 -11.49 -48.81 11.19
C ASP A 179 -11.74 -49.12 12.67
N HIS A 180 -12.82 -49.84 12.93
CA HIS A 180 -13.25 -50.30 14.25
C HIS A 180 -12.83 -51.76 14.41
N ALA A 181 -11.82 -52.02 15.24
CA ALA A 181 -11.53 -53.37 15.75
C ALA A 181 -12.17 -53.50 17.15
N PRO A 182 -12.94 -54.57 17.44
CA PRO A 182 -13.53 -54.74 18.76
C PRO A 182 -12.51 -55.42 19.70
N GLY A 183 -12.19 -54.74 20.80
CA GLY A 183 -11.55 -55.34 21.96
C GLY A 183 -12.58 -55.44 23.08
N ASP A 184 -12.87 -56.67 23.47
CA ASP A 184 -13.61 -57.02 24.69
C ASP A 184 -13.01 -56.31 25.90
N ASN A 185 -13.86 -55.79 26.79
CA ASN A 185 -13.63 -55.94 28.23
C ASN A 185 -14.91 -55.70 29.03
N ASP A 186 -15.18 -56.72 29.82
CA ASP A 186 -16.31 -56.98 30.70
C ASP A 186 -16.30 -56.05 31.93
N ASP A 187 -17.51 -55.79 32.41
CA ASP A 187 -17.89 -54.91 33.50
C ASP A 187 -17.93 -55.71 34.81
N SER A 188 -17.00 -55.45 35.73
CA SER A 188 -17.26 -55.69 37.15
C SER A 188 -16.27 -54.92 38.02
N THR A 189 -16.71 -53.81 38.59
CA THR A 189 -16.60 -53.46 40.04
C THR A 189 -16.75 -51.95 40.25
N ARG A 190 -17.97 -51.55 40.63
CA ARG A 190 -18.28 -50.29 41.32
C ARG A 190 -17.64 -50.31 42.72
N PRO A 191 -17.34 -49.15 43.35
CA PRO A 191 -18.39 -48.57 44.19
C PRO A 191 -18.47 -47.02 44.26
N ALA A 192 -19.73 -46.58 44.44
CA ALA A 192 -20.28 -45.47 45.23
C ALA A 192 -19.65 -44.05 45.23
N GLN A 193 -20.50 -43.06 44.89
CA GLN A 193 -20.40 -41.62 45.23
C GLN A 193 -20.66 -41.36 46.74
N PRO A 194 -20.40 -40.16 47.28
CA PRO A 194 -21.45 -39.10 47.32
C PRO A 194 -20.88 -37.67 47.04
N ALA A 195 -21.51 -36.84 46.20
CA ALA A 195 -22.60 -35.88 46.49
C ALA A 195 -22.22 -34.74 47.46
N HIS A 196 -22.23 -33.49 46.99
CA HIS A 196 -22.66 -32.24 47.66
C HIS A 196 -22.64 -31.09 46.62
N ALA A 197 -23.80 -30.59 46.16
CA ALA A 197 -24.57 -29.47 46.71
C ALA A 197 -23.85 -28.11 46.50
N SER A 198 -24.17 -27.36 45.45
CA SER A 198 -25.23 -26.33 45.37
C SER A 198 -24.79 -24.96 45.90
N SER A 199 -24.75 -23.93 45.04
CA SER A 199 -25.55 -22.70 45.17
C SER A 199 -25.05 -21.61 44.22
N ASP A 200 -25.93 -21.28 43.28
CA ASP A 200 -26.06 -20.10 42.43
C ASP A 200 -26.25 -18.80 43.30
N PRO A 201 -26.63 -17.62 42.77
CA PRO A 201 -26.04 -16.74 41.76
C PRO A 201 -25.89 -15.27 42.26
N GLY A 202 -25.38 -14.38 41.40
CA GLY A 202 -25.97 -13.04 41.25
C GLY A 202 -25.24 -11.86 41.88
N GLY A 203 -25.07 -10.79 41.09
CA GLY A 203 -24.59 -9.51 41.58
C GLY A 203 -24.25 -8.51 40.48
N ALA A 204 -25.27 -8.06 39.74
CA ALA A 204 -25.17 -6.90 38.87
C ALA A 204 -24.98 -5.61 39.71
N GLY A 205 -24.05 -4.76 39.30
CA GLY A 205 -23.77 -3.46 39.92
C GLY A 205 -23.47 -2.40 38.87
N SER A 206 -24.52 -1.85 38.29
CA SER A 206 -24.50 -0.62 37.48
C SER A 206 -24.22 0.59 38.35
N ARG A 207 -23.44 1.58 37.87
CA ARG A 207 -23.76 3.04 37.85
C ARG A 207 -22.57 3.91 37.42
N PRO A 208 -22.80 5.18 37.02
CA PRO A 208 -22.18 5.80 35.85
C PRO A 208 -21.38 7.08 36.16
N GLY A 209 -20.77 7.64 35.10
CA GLY A 209 -20.83 9.08 34.80
C GLY A 209 -19.85 10.01 35.52
N GLY A 210 -19.13 10.81 34.74
CA GLY A 210 -18.38 11.96 35.27
C GLY A 210 -17.53 12.63 34.20
N ALA A 211 -18.09 13.65 33.57
CA ALA A 211 -17.43 14.57 32.65
C ALA A 211 -16.63 15.67 33.40
N GLY A 212 -15.74 16.34 32.67
CA GLY A 212 -15.08 17.60 33.07
C GLY A 212 -13.56 17.46 33.12
N GLY A 213 -12.74 18.32 32.53
CA GLY A 213 -12.97 19.57 31.82
C GLY A 213 -11.61 20.05 31.29
N TYR A 214 -11.64 20.75 30.16
CA TYR A 214 -10.52 21.47 29.57
C TYR A 214 -10.27 22.78 30.34
N GLN A 215 -9.02 23.09 30.66
CA GLN A 215 -8.43 24.44 30.74
C GLN A 215 -6.93 24.34 31.03
N GLY A 216 -6.11 25.05 30.24
CA GLY A 216 -4.66 25.17 30.41
C GLY A 216 -3.92 25.17 29.09
#